data_AF-A0A0S7ZRZ4-F1
#
_entry.id   AF-A0A0S7ZRZ4-F1
#
_cell.length_a   1.000
_cell.length_b   1.000
_cell.length_c   1.000
_cell.angle_alpha   90.00
_cell.angle_beta   90.00
_cell.angle_gamma   90.00
#
_symmetry.space_group_name_H-M   'P 1'
#
loop_
_entity.id
_entity.type
_entity.pdbx_description
1 polymer ?
#
loop_
_entity_poly.entity_id
_entity_poly.type
_entity_poly.pdbx_seq_one_letter_code
_entity_poly.pdbx_strand_id
1 'polypeptide(L)'
;MQTESRAEVVLCPNCKEEVPKTLYCLNCGYPLYKIEMAESTPKESEDITIEIDSDPYSIQPLLKHVEETTVQEEELPVPVVEIETGDVMLEPDSSVENVDDAREFTVPEIVDKEMVQEPVPERSDVQREKEIIVVPQVVEADVSDTVVVHQVDIVEEEETVVSEVAQEAEEVAEKKEYEPLRVTEPESVFVPDPVVVEVMENLVKNISMKIKLVGLFKGGEVKFETFNRLFESYIARGELYMNSRNEMMERVRYDLDSREKALNEAKIGLEELKIRRSIGDVSEEEFMAKSPGFEWDIGQYEDDVDRKKAEIGYLVNITQVIPEGKVMELVGMAEDGLGSLEGLVESGVIDSEVASRVRAVLDEALSFMGSG
;
A
#
# COMPACT_ATOMS: atom_id res chain seq x y z
N MET A 1 -6.82 -40.94 -35.58
CA MET A 1 -8.16 -40.54 -35.09
C MET A 1 -7.96 -39.27 -34.29
N GLN A 2 -8.27 -38.11 -34.86
CA GLN A 2 -8.26 -36.84 -34.14
C GLN A 2 -9.57 -36.75 -33.37
N THR A 3 -9.52 -36.81 -32.05
CA THR A 3 -10.66 -36.53 -31.18
C THR A 3 -10.88 -35.02 -31.18
N GLU A 4 -11.97 -34.57 -31.79
CA GLU A 4 -12.45 -33.20 -31.71
C GLU A 4 -12.79 -32.88 -30.24
N SER A 5 -11.99 -32.03 -29.61
CA SER A 5 -12.27 -31.49 -28.28
C SER A 5 -13.43 -30.50 -28.39
N ARG A 6 -14.63 -30.94 -28.05
CA ARG A 6 -15.78 -30.04 -27.89
C ARG A 6 -15.58 -29.21 -26.63
N ALA A 7 -15.51 -27.89 -26.79
CA ALA A 7 -15.42 -26.96 -25.67
C ALA A 7 -16.69 -27.07 -24.80
N GLU A 8 -16.52 -27.18 -23.49
CA GLU A 8 -17.62 -27.09 -22.52
C GLU A 8 -18.23 -25.68 -22.56
N VAL A 9 -19.55 -25.60 -22.74
CA VAL A 9 -20.33 -24.36 -22.75
C VAL A 9 -21.23 -24.29 -21.52
N VAL A 10 -21.42 -23.08 -20.99
CA VAL A 10 -22.27 -22.76 -19.83
C VAL A 10 -23.22 -21.60 -20.18
N LEU A 11 -24.40 -21.57 -19.56
CA LEU A 11 -25.37 -20.48 -19.74
C LEU A 11 -25.07 -19.35 -18.74
N CYS A 12 -24.84 -18.13 -19.25
CA CYS A 12 -24.58 -16.98 -18.40
C CYS A 12 -25.86 -16.55 -17.64
N PRO A 13 -25.84 -16.41 -16.30
CA PRO A 13 -27.01 -16.00 -15.51
C PRO A 13 -27.51 -14.59 -15.84
N ASN A 14 -26.62 -13.72 -16.29
CA ASN A 14 -26.91 -12.32 -16.55
C ASN A 14 -27.52 -12.11 -17.95
N CYS A 15 -26.80 -12.48 -19.01
CA CYS A 15 -27.27 -12.27 -20.39
C CYS A 15 -28.01 -13.46 -21.01
N LYS A 16 -28.02 -14.63 -20.37
CA LYS A 16 -28.69 -15.87 -20.82
C LYS A 16 -28.16 -16.47 -22.13
N GLU A 17 -26.98 -16.05 -22.58
CA GLU A 17 -26.32 -16.61 -23.75
C GLU A 17 -25.40 -17.78 -23.36
N GLU A 18 -25.25 -18.72 -24.28
CA GLU A 18 -24.29 -19.83 -24.16
C GLU A 18 -22.89 -19.31 -24.44
N VAL A 19 -22.01 -19.42 -23.45
CA VAL A 19 -20.63 -18.97 -23.54
C VAL A 19 -19.69 -20.13 -23.16
N PRO A 20 -18.47 -20.19 -23.72
CA PRO A 20 -17.50 -21.18 -23.31
C PRO A 20 -17.18 -21.01 -21.81
N LYS A 21 -16.80 -22.12 -21.16
CA LYS A 21 -16.44 -22.14 -19.74
C LYS A 21 -15.14 -21.37 -19.49
N THR A 22 -15.27 -20.07 -19.28
CA THR A 22 -14.21 -19.11 -18.97
C THR A 22 -14.49 -18.44 -17.62
N LEU A 23 -13.50 -17.76 -17.02
CA LEU A 23 -13.68 -17.09 -15.73
C LEU A 23 -14.78 -16.01 -15.75
N TYR A 24 -15.02 -15.39 -16.90
CA TYR A 24 -16.04 -14.36 -17.11
C TYR A 24 -16.81 -14.63 -18.40
N CYS A 25 -18.08 -14.20 -18.44
CA CYS A 25 -18.90 -14.22 -19.65
C CYS A 25 -18.32 -13.25 -20.69
N LEU A 26 -17.91 -13.76 -21.86
CA LEU A 26 -17.30 -12.93 -22.91
C LEU A 26 -18.24 -11.84 -23.47
N ASN A 27 -19.56 -12.00 -23.32
CA ASN A 27 -20.53 -11.04 -23.83
C ASN A 27 -20.92 -9.92 -22.84
N CYS A 28 -20.90 -10.17 -21.52
CA CYS A 28 -21.37 -9.18 -20.53
C CYS A 28 -20.46 -9.00 -19.31
N GLY A 29 -19.31 -9.68 -19.25
CA GLY A 29 -18.34 -9.56 -18.15
C GLY A 29 -18.73 -10.25 -16.83
N TYR A 30 -19.88 -10.92 -16.76
CA TYR A 30 -20.34 -11.57 -15.53
C TYR A 30 -19.37 -12.69 -15.07
N PRO A 31 -18.93 -12.74 -13.80
CA PRO A 31 -18.00 -13.75 -13.28
C PRO A 31 -18.66 -15.14 -13.19
N LEU A 32 -18.24 -16.10 -14.01
CA LEU A 32 -18.84 -17.43 -14.10
C LEU A 32 -18.28 -18.44 -13.08
N TYR A 33 -17.10 -18.18 -12.51
CA TYR A 33 -16.50 -19.05 -11.47
C TYR A 33 -17.35 -19.20 -10.21
N LYS A 34 -18.30 -18.28 -9.97
CA LYS A 34 -19.23 -18.34 -8.82
C LYS A 34 -20.32 -19.41 -8.98
N ILE A 35 -20.56 -19.89 -10.20
CA ILE A 35 -21.60 -20.89 -10.51
C ILE A 35 -21.12 -22.30 -10.12
N GLU A 36 -19.83 -22.59 -10.31
CA GLU A 36 -19.24 -23.91 -10.03
C GLU A 36 -19.25 -24.28 -8.55
N MET A 37 -19.18 -23.27 -7.67
CA MET A 37 -19.23 -23.48 -6.21
C MET A 37 -20.65 -23.82 -5.72
N ALA A 38 -21.69 -23.46 -6.46
CA ALA A 38 -23.07 -23.76 -6.08
C ALA A 38 -23.49 -25.20 -6.47
N GLU A 39 -22.98 -25.72 -7.59
CA GLU A 39 -23.34 -27.05 -8.09
C GLU A 39 -22.56 -28.22 -7.44
N SER A 40 -21.54 -27.93 -6.63
CA SER A 40 -20.71 -28.93 -5.96
C SER A 40 -21.14 -29.27 -4.53
N THR A 41 -22.30 -28.79 -4.06
CA THR A 41 -22.89 -29.29 -2.81
C THR A 41 -23.44 -30.71 -3.01
N PRO A 42 -22.94 -31.73 -2.29
CA PRO A 42 -23.45 -33.09 -2.41
C PRO A 42 -24.90 -33.12 -1.93
N LYS A 43 -25.80 -33.62 -2.76
CA LYS A 43 -27.16 -33.96 -2.35
C LYS A 43 -27.08 -35.03 -1.25
N GLU A 44 -27.54 -34.68 -0.06
CA GLU A 44 -27.87 -35.60 1.03
C GLU A 44 -28.73 -36.74 0.49
N SER A 45 -28.31 -37.98 0.77
CA SER A 45 -29.15 -39.16 0.64
C SER A 45 -29.25 -39.83 2.02
N GLU A 46 -30.50 -39.88 2.47
CA GLU A 46 -31.15 -40.97 3.21
C GLU A 46 -30.74 -41.27 4.67
N ASP A 47 -31.67 -40.92 5.56
CA ASP A 47 -32.08 -41.53 6.84
C ASP A 47 -31.17 -42.62 7.44
N ILE A 48 -30.48 -42.26 8.53
CA ILE A 48 -30.10 -43.19 9.60
C ILE A 48 -30.71 -42.65 10.90
N THR A 49 -31.84 -43.23 11.30
CA THR A 49 -32.39 -43.11 12.65
C THR A 49 -31.44 -43.76 13.64
N ILE A 50 -30.74 -42.94 14.44
CA ILE A 50 -30.02 -43.37 15.63
C ILE A 50 -30.98 -43.18 16.82
N GLU A 51 -31.48 -44.28 17.37
CA GLU A 51 -32.18 -44.30 18.66
C GLU A 51 -31.16 -43.96 19.77
N ILE A 52 -31.34 -42.81 20.40
CA ILE A 52 -30.57 -42.39 21.57
C ILE A 52 -31.32 -42.85 22.81
N ASP A 53 -30.92 -44.01 23.34
CA ASP A 53 -31.30 -44.42 24.69
C ASP A 53 -30.68 -43.44 25.70
N SER A 54 -31.56 -42.82 26.48
CA SER A 54 -31.22 -41.86 27.53
C SER A 54 -31.01 -42.60 28.85
N ASP A 55 -29.77 -42.67 29.33
CA ASP A 55 -29.47 -42.98 30.72
C ASP A 55 -28.45 -42.00 31.32
N PRO A 56 -28.61 -41.59 32.61
CA PRO A 56 -27.93 -40.44 33.17
C PRO A 56 -26.58 -40.83 33.79
N TYR A 57 -25.47 -40.46 33.14
CA TYR A 57 -24.16 -40.61 33.75
C TYR A 57 -23.79 -39.43 34.66
N SER A 58 -23.73 -39.78 35.95
CA SER A 58 -23.22 -39.00 37.07
C SER A 58 -21.75 -38.63 36.88
N ILE A 59 -21.45 -37.34 36.84
CA ILE A 59 -20.07 -36.82 36.88
C ILE A 59 -19.58 -36.86 38.33
N GLN A 60 -18.65 -37.78 38.63
CA GLN A 60 -17.80 -37.68 39.82
C GLN A 60 -16.48 -36.98 39.46
N PRO A 61 -15.91 -36.15 40.35
CA PRO A 61 -14.66 -35.44 40.08
C PRO A 61 -13.45 -36.38 40.25
N LEU A 62 -12.64 -36.49 39.20
CA LEU A 62 -11.45 -37.33 39.20
C LEU A 62 -10.32 -36.63 39.98
N LEU A 63 -10.01 -37.22 41.13
CA LEU A 63 -8.91 -36.85 42.02
C LEU A 63 -7.57 -37.31 41.44
N LYS A 64 -6.56 -36.47 41.68
CA LYS A 64 -5.12 -36.62 41.42
C LYS A 64 -4.60 -38.07 41.48
N HIS A 65 -3.86 -38.47 40.45
CA HIS A 65 -2.70 -39.35 40.60
C HIS A 65 -1.48 -38.68 39.97
N VAL A 66 -0.55 -38.32 40.85
CA VAL A 66 0.85 -38.03 40.53
C VAL A 66 1.52 -39.40 40.44
N GLU A 67 2.01 -39.76 39.26
CA GLU A 67 2.97 -40.84 39.11
C GLU A 67 4.31 -40.24 38.69
N GLU A 68 5.28 -40.34 39.60
CA GLU A 68 6.69 -40.11 39.37
C GLU A 68 7.17 -41.08 38.29
N THR A 69 7.44 -40.58 37.08
CA THR A 69 8.17 -41.35 36.08
C THR A 69 9.66 -41.15 36.32
N THR A 70 10.29 -42.17 36.88
CA THR A 70 11.74 -42.30 36.99
C THR A 70 12.31 -42.48 35.58
N VAL A 71 12.98 -41.46 35.06
CA VAL A 71 13.71 -41.54 33.79
C VAL A 71 15.01 -42.28 34.05
N GLN A 72 15.12 -43.50 33.52
CA GLN A 72 16.40 -44.21 33.40
C GLN A 72 17.16 -43.62 32.20
N GLU A 73 18.40 -43.24 32.49
CA GLU A 73 19.39 -42.72 31.56
C GLU A 73 19.93 -43.89 30.71
N GLU A 74 19.57 -43.91 29.42
CA GLU A 74 20.08 -44.88 28.45
C GLU A 74 21.28 -44.25 27.73
N GLU A 75 22.49 -44.69 28.09
CA GLU A 75 23.75 -44.28 27.46
C GLU A 75 23.79 -44.78 26.00
N LEU A 76 23.83 -43.85 25.05
CA LEU A 76 24.12 -44.13 23.65
C LEU A 76 25.64 -44.26 23.45
N PRO A 77 26.13 -45.28 22.72
CA PRO A 77 27.56 -45.46 22.48
C PRO A 77 28.11 -44.43 21.49
N VAL A 78 29.19 -43.78 21.89
CA VAL A 78 29.99 -42.84 21.09
C VAL A 78 30.77 -43.62 20.03
N PRO A 79 30.69 -43.29 18.72
CA PRO A 79 31.57 -43.90 17.72
C PRO A 79 32.98 -43.32 17.85
N VAL A 80 33.93 -44.20 18.21
CA VAL A 80 35.37 -43.96 18.16
C VAL A 80 35.79 -43.90 16.69
N VAL A 81 36.22 -42.73 16.22
CA VAL A 81 36.87 -42.58 14.90
C VAL A 81 38.38 -42.69 15.12
N GLU A 82 38.93 -43.84 14.74
CA GLU A 82 40.37 -44.06 14.62
C GLU A 82 40.87 -43.32 13.37
N ILE A 83 41.69 -42.29 13.55
CA ILE A 83 42.43 -41.65 12.47
C ILE A 83 43.82 -42.30 12.44
N GLU A 84 44.01 -43.21 11.49
CA GLU A 84 45.31 -43.81 11.19
C GLU A 84 46.26 -42.73 10.65
N THR A 85 47.30 -42.46 11.42
CA THR A 85 48.50 -41.74 10.98
C THR A 85 49.31 -42.66 10.07
N GLY A 86 49.14 -42.51 8.77
CA GLY A 86 49.99 -43.14 7.75
C GLY A 86 51.15 -42.23 7.37
N ASP A 87 52.34 -42.59 7.84
CA ASP A 87 53.64 -42.10 7.37
C ASP A 87 53.79 -42.31 5.85
N VAL A 88 54.08 -41.23 5.12
CA VAL A 88 54.72 -41.32 3.80
C VAL A 88 55.89 -40.35 3.77
N MET A 89 57.07 -40.88 4.12
CA MET A 89 58.33 -40.37 3.63
C MET A 89 58.54 -40.87 2.20
N LEU A 90 58.95 -39.97 1.29
CA LEU A 90 60.12 -40.15 0.41
C LEU A 90 60.24 -38.96 -0.56
N GLU A 91 61.17 -38.08 -0.20
CA GLU A 91 62.25 -37.46 -0.98
C GLU A 91 62.05 -36.75 -2.34
N PRO A 92 62.93 -35.76 -2.62
CA PRO A 92 62.80 -34.81 -3.71
C PRO A 92 63.58 -35.27 -4.94
N ASP A 93 63.06 -34.99 -6.13
CA ASP A 93 63.90 -34.98 -7.32
C ASP A 93 63.64 -33.75 -8.19
N SER A 94 64.75 -33.06 -8.40
CA SER A 94 64.98 -31.98 -9.32
C SER A 94 65.07 -32.51 -10.76
N SER A 95 64.36 -31.89 -11.69
CA SER A 95 64.92 -31.58 -13.03
C SER A 95 63.95 -30.72 -13.83
N VAL A 96 64.40 -29.48 -14.02
CA VAL A 96 64.25 -28.63 -15.21
C VAL A 96 63.85 -29.38 -16.47
N GLU A 97 62.75 -28.99 -17.12
CA GLU A 97 62.71 -28.71 -18.56
C GLU A 97 61.72 -27.58 -18.86
N ASN A 98 62.22 -26.61 -19.61
CA ASN A 98 61.51 -25.46 -20.14
C ASN A 98 60.46 -25.92 -21.15
N VAL A 99 59.24 -25.39 -21.05
CA VAL A 99 58.41 -25.13 -22.22
C VAL A 99 57.75 -23.78 -22.01
N ASP A 100 58.25 -22.81 -22.78
CA ASP A 100 57.64 -21.52 -23.02
C ASP A 100 56.21 -21.72 -23.53
N ASP A 101 55.22 -21.28 -22.76
CA ASP A 101 53.91 -20.92 -23.31
C ASP A 101 53.37 -19.70 -22.53
N ALA A 102 53.99 -18.57 -22.82
CA ALA A 102 53.53 -17.25 -22.41
C ALA A 102 52.24 -16.93 -23.14
N ARG A 103 51.11 -17.36 -22.57
CA ARG A 103 49.80 -16.83 -22.95
C ARG A 103 49.66 -15.46 -22.30
N GLU A 104 50.17 -14.45 -23.00
CA GLU A 104 49.91 -13.04 -22.73
C GLU A 104 48.41 -12.80 -22.60
N PHE A 105 47.94 -12.56 -21.38
CA PHE A 105 46.71 -11.83 -21.16
C PHE A 105 47.04 -10.36 -21.40
N THR A 106 46.85 -9.91 -22.64
CA THR A 106 46.84 -8.50 -22.98
C THR A 106 45.66 -7.84 -22.28
N VAL A 107 45.98 -7.00 -21.30
CA VAL A 107 45.07 -5.95 -20.83
C VAL A 107 44.76 -5.07 -22.06
N PRO A 108 43.49 -4.83 -22.41
CA PRO A 108 43.19 -3.87 -23.46
C PRO A 108 43.65 -2.49 -22.99
N GLU A 109 44.71 -2.02 -23.63
CA GLU A 109 45.18 -0.65 -23.64
C GLU A 109 44.01 0.26 -24.03
N ILE A 110 43.57 1.10 -23.08
CA ILE A 110 42.63 2.18 -23.36
C ILE A 110 43.43 3.19 -24.18
N VAL A 111 43.37 3.03 -25.50
CA VAL A 111 43.83 4.01 -26.47
C VAL A 111 42.90 5.21 -26.34
N ASP A 112 43.48 6.34 -25.93
CA ASP A 112 42.90 7.67 -26.10
C ASP A 112 42.52 7.84 -27.58
N LYS A 113 41.23 7.67 -27.86
CA LYS A 113 40.65 7.98 -29.15
C LYS A 113 40.56 9.50 -29.23
N GLU A 114 41.45 10.09 -30.02
CA GLU A 114 41.29 11.44 -30.55
C GLU A 114 39.84 11.64 -31.00
N MET A 115 39.23 12.70 -30.45
CA MET A 115 37.96 13.25 -30.89
C MET A 115 38.09 13.70 -32.35
N VAL A 116 37.72 12.83 -33.28
CA VAL A 116 37.33 13.24 -34.63
C VAL A 116 36.01 13.99 -34.49
N GLN A 117 36.05 15.31 -34.71
CA GLN A 117 34.88 16.14 -34.88
C GLN A 117 34.14 15.68 -36.14
N GLU A 118 32.97 15.06 -35.97
CA GLU A 118 32.00 15.00 -37.06
C GLU A 118 31.46 16.42 -37.31
N PRO A 119 31.37 16.86 -38.59
CA PRO A 119 30.82 18.16 -38.92
C PRO A 119 29.33 18.20 -38.58
N VAL A 120 28.99 19.14 -37.70
CA VAL A 120 27.62 19.53 -37.37
C VAL A 120 26.88 19.90 -38.67
N PRO A 121 25.70 19.32 -38.97
CA PRO A 121 24.91 19.75 -40.11
C PRO A 121 24.41 21.17 -39.87
N GLU A 122 24.77 22.09 -40.77
CA GLU A 122 24.21 23.43 -40.87
C GLU A 122 22.68 23.35 -40.95
N ARG A 123 22.02 23.63 -39.83
CA ARG A 123 20.58 23.91 -39.81
C ARG A 123 20.40 25.36 -40.24
N SER A 124 19.78 25.48 -41.41
CA SER A 124 19.25 26.69 -42.01
C SER A 124 18.46 27.55 -41.04
N ASP A 125 18.70 28.85 -41.17
CA ASP A 125 17.97 29.95 -40.56
C ASP A 125 16.45 29.78 -40.71
N VAL A 126 15.76 29.65 -39.58
CA VAL A 126 14.34 29.97 -39.49
C VAL A 126 14.20 31.10 -38.48
N GLN A 127 13.89 32.27 -39.02
CA GLN A 127 13.56 33.48 -38.28
C GLN A 127 12.39 33.20 -37.33
N ARG A 128 12.59 33.40 -36.02
CA ARG A 128 11.51 33.51 -35.05
C ARG A 128 11.55 34.89 -34.44
N GLU A 129 10.53 35.67 -34.74
CA GLU A 129 10.28 37.01 -34.25
C GLU A 129 10.26 37.03 -32.72
N LYS A 130 11.00 37.99 -32.14
CA LYS A 130 10.95 38.30 -30.72
C LYS A 130 9.77 39.24 -30.48
N GLU A 131 8.69 38.70 -29.91
CA GLU A 131 7.69 39.51 -29.22
C GLU A 131 8.28 39.98 -27.88
N ILE A 132 8.42 41.29 -27.76
CA ILE A 132 8.90 41.99 -26.58
C ILE A 132 7.71 42.19 -25.66
N ILE A 133 7.62 41.41 -24.58
CA ILE A 133 6.69 41.69 -23.47
C ILE A 133 7.35 42.76 -22.60
N VAL A 134 6.85 43.99 -22.72
CA VAL A 134 7.20 45.12 -21.85
C VAL A 134 6.47 44.94 -20.52
N VAL A 135 7.24 44.72 -19.45
CA VAL A 135 6.75 44.80 -18.07
C VAL A 135 6.59 46.27 -17.69
N PRO A 136 5.39 46.77 -17.30
CA PRO A 136 5.26 48.12 -16.77
C PRO A 136 5.81 48.20 -15.35
N GLN A 137 6.78 49.08 -15.14
CA GLN A 137 7.21 49.56 -13.84
C GLN A 137 6.06 50.28 -13.14
N VAL A 138 5.74 49.83 -11.92
CA VAL A 138 4.89 50.55 -10.98
C VAL A 138 5.73 51.70 -10.40
N VAL A 139 5.36 52.93 -10.77
CA VAL A 139 5.83 54.16 -10.13
C VAL A 139 4.72 54.67 -9.22
N GLU A 140 5.04 54.77 -7.93
CA GLU A 140 4.26 55.47 -6.92
C GLU A 140 4.23 56.98 -7.26
N ALA A 141 3.03 57.56 -7.29
CA ALA A 141 2.85 59.00 -7.25
C ALA A 141 1.53 59.34 -6.55
N ASP A 142 1.68 60.00 -5.40
CA ASP A 142 0.73 60.90 -4.75
C ASP A 142 -0.01 61.79 -5.76
N VAL A 143 -1.36 61.79 -5.76
CA VAL A 143 -2.13 63.00 -6.07
C VAL A 143 -3.44 63.05 -5.27
N SER A 144 -3.53 64.11 -4.48
CA SER A 144 -4.66 64.68 -3.77
C SER A 144 -5.88 65.06 -4.63
N ASP A 145 -7.05 65.10 -3.98
CA ASP A 145 -8.19 66.02 -4.19
C ASP A 145 -8.65 66.33 -5.63
N THR A 146 -9.88 65.90 -5.97
CA THR A 146 -10.98 66.87 -6.20
C THR A 146 -12.34 66.19 -6.39
N VAL A 147 -13.32 66.74 -5.66
CA VAL A 147 -14.76 66.52 -5.74
C VAL A 147 -15.32 67.05 -7.06
N VAL A 148 -16.09 66.24 -7.79
CA VAL A 148 -17.17 66.77 -8.66
C VAL A 148 -18.39 65.86 -8.56
N VAL A 149 -19.43 66.45 -7.99
CA VAL A 149 -20.81 66.00 -7.95
C VAL A 149 -21.40 66.07 -9.36
N HIS A 150 -22.05 64.99 -9.83
CA HIS A 150 -23.07 65.10 -10.87
C HIS A 150 -24.32 64.33 -10.44
N GLN A 151 -25.25 65.11 -9.90
CA GLN A 151 -26.67 64.78 -9.88
C GLN A 151 -27.19 64.84 -11.32
N VAL A 152 -27.94 63.83 -11.73
CA VAL A 152 -28.98 63.99 -12.75
C VAL A 152 -30.21 63.26 -12.22
N ASP A 153 -31.11 64.05 -11.63
CA ASP A 153 -32.54 63.77 -11.55
C ASP A 153 -33.19 63.98 -12.93
N ILE A 154 -34.45 63.54 -13.05
CA ILE A 154 -35.51 63.85 -14.05
C ILE A 154 -35.81 62.67 -15.01
N VAL A 155 -37.03 62.16 -15.19
CA VAL A 155 -38.40 62.43 -14.70
C VAL A 155 -39.30 61.26 -15.18
N GLU A 156 -40.38 61.00 -14.43
CA GLU A 156 -41.77 60.54 -14.74
C GLU A 156 -42.12 60.12 -16.18
N GLU A 157 -43.17 59.37 -16.51
CA GLU A 157 -44.26 58.57 -15.92
C GLU A 157 -44.94 57.95 -17.16
N GLU A 158 -45.65 56.82 -17.02
CA GLU A 158 -47.02 56.62 -17.54
C GLU A 158 -47.51 55.19 -17.23
N GLU A 159 -48.42 55.12 -16.25
CA GLU A 159 -49.74 54.47 -16.27
C GLU A 159 -50.21 53.87 -17.61
N THR A 160 -51.04 52.83 -17.76
CA THR A 160 -52.08 52.10 -17.02
C THR A 160 -52.35 50.80 -17.85
N VAL A 161 -52.97 49.71 -17.41
CA VAL A 161 -54.42 49.51 -17.26
C VAL A 161 -54.67 48.11 -16.65
N VAL A 162 -55.63 48.13 -15.74
CA VAL A 162 -56.27 47.07 -14.95
C VAL A 162 -56.96 46.00 -15.80
N SER A 163 -56.91 44.73 -15.35
CA SER A 163 -57.98 43.75 -15.59
C SER A 163 -58.01 42.70 -14.47
N GLU A 164 -58.74 43.02 -13.40
CA GLU A 164 -59.34 42.04 -12.49
C GLU A 164 -60.56 41.40 -13.18
N VAL A 165 -60.70 40.06 -13.18
CA VAL A 165 -61.99 39.36 -12.98
C VAL A 165 -61.75 37.90 -12.55
N ALA A 166 -62.50 37.50 -11.53
CA ALA A 166 -62.94 36.14 -11.14
C ALA A 166 -62.02 35.27 -10.26
N GLN A 167 -62.31 35.39 -8.97
CA GLN A 167 -62.21 34.35 -7.95
C GLN A 167 -63.10 33.14 -8.28
N GLU A 168 -62.57 31.95 -8.00
CA GLU A 168 -63.21 30.69 -7.56
C GLU A 168 -62.17 29.59 -7.86
N ALA A 169 -61.93 28.53 -7.12
CA ALA A 169 -62.23 28.04 -5.78
C ALA A 169 -61.30 26.81 -5.65
N GLU A 170 -60.89 26.45 -4.42
CA GLU A 170 -60.30 25.15 -4.06
C GLU A 170 -59.07 24.69 -4.88
N GLU A 171 -57.87 24.59 -4.30
CA GLU A 171 -57.55 23.45 -3.45
C GLU A 171 -56.23 23.81 -2.74
N VAL A 172 -56.28 23.96 -1.42
CA VAL A 172 -55.09 24.09 -0.58
C VAL A 172 -54.43 22.71 -0.54
N ALA A 173 -53.71 22.38 -1.60
CA ALA A 173 -52.74 21.31 -1.60
C ALA A 173 -51.57 21.77 -0.72
N GLU A 174 -51.71 21.47 0.57
CA GLU A 174 -50.64 21.52 1.56
C GLU A 174 -49.49 20.65 1.02
N LYS A 175 -48.58 21.28 0.28
CA LYS A 175 -47.28 20.70 -0.08
C LYS A 175 -46.58 20.42 1.24
N LYS A 176 -46.75 19.20 1.75
CA LYS A 176 -45.82 18.61 2.70
C LYS A 176 -44.47 18.62 2.00
N GLU A 177 -43.69 19.63 2.33
CA GLU A 177 -42.27 19.70 2.09
C GLU A 177 -41.67 18.48 2.78
N TYR A 178 -41.58 17.38 2.02
CA TYR A 178 -40.85 16.20 2.42
C TYR A 178 -39.39 16.66 2.46
N GLU A 179 -38.89 17.04 3.64
CA GLU A 179 -37.46 17.06 3.88
C GLU A 179 -36.97 15.65 3.54
N PRO A 180 -36.18 15.47 2.46
CA PRO A 180 -35.62 14.17 2.18
C PRO A 180 -34.77 13.82 3.40
N LEU A 181 -35.13 12.75 4.09
CA LEU A 181 -34.28 12.11 5.10
C LEU A 181 -32.92 11.94 4.44
N ARG A 182 -31.96 12.81 4.80
CA ARG A 182 -30.56 12.66 4.45
C ARG A 182 -30.14 11.35 5.07
N VAL A 183 -30.17 10.28 4.28
CA VAL A 183 -29.47 9.05 4.58
C VAL A 183 -28.01 9.47 4.62
N THR A 184 -27.51 9.73 5.83
CA THR A 184 -26.07 9.83 6.06
C THR A 184 -25.49 8.51 5.65
N GLU A 185 -24.88 8.48 4.47
CA GLU A 185 -24.14 7.33 3.98
C GLU A 185 -23.12 6.95 5.05
N PRO A 186 -23.06 5.67 5.44
CA PRO A 186 -22.13 5.24 6.47
C PRO A 186 -20.71 5.54 6.01
N GLU A 187 -19.95 6.28 6.82
CA GLU A 187 -18.53 6.54 6.58
C GLU A 187 -17.85 5.19 6.29
N SER A 188 -17.27 5.08 5.10
CA SER A 188 -16.61 3.84 4.71
C SER A 188 -15.37 3.64 5.59
N VAL A 189 -15.43 2.65 6.48
CA VAL A 189 -14.29 2.30 7.32
C VAL A 189 -13.28 1.60 6.42
N PHE A 190 -12.09 2.19 6.29
CA PHE A 190 -11.00 1.57 5.54
C PHE A 190 -10.66 0.20 6.14
N VAL A 191 -10.64 -0.84 5.29
CA VAL A 191 -10.21 -2.19 5.66
C VAL A 191 -8.98 -2.53 4.82
N PRO A 192 -7.79 -2.70 5.44
CA PRO A 192 -6.57 -3.02 4.71
C PRO A 192 -6.62 -4.45 4.13
N ASP A 193 -5.90 -4.65 3.03
CA ASP A 193 -5.72 -5.97 2.42
C ASP A 193 -4.99 -6.92 3.40
N PRO A 194 -5.43 -8.19 3.55
CA PRO A 194 -4.76 -9.17 4.41
C PRO A 194 -3.25 -9.27 4.23
N VAL A 195 -2.75 -9.12 3.00
CA VAL A 195 -1.31 -9.18 2.70
C VAL A 195 -0.58 -7.95 3.26
N VAL A 196 -1.21 -6.78 3.19
CA VAL A 196 -0.69 -5.54 3.79
C VAL A 196 -0.67 -5.65 5.31
N VAL A 197 -1.71 -6.23 5.91
CA VAL A 197 -1.76 -6.50 7.35
C VAL A 197 -0.61 -7.41 7.79
N GLU A 198 -0.41 -8.53 7.10
CA GLU A 198 0.64 -9.49 7.43
C GLU A 198 2.05 -8.86 7.41
N VAL A 199 2.37 -8.06 6.39
CA VAL A 199 3.68 -7.40 6.30
C VAL A 199 3.88 -6.42 7.45
N MET A 200 2.85 -5.64 7.78
CA MET A 200 2.92 -4.66 8.86
C MET A 200 3.03 -5.33 10.23
N GLU A 201 2.28 -6.40 10.50
CA GLU A 201 2.38 -7.18 11.74
C GLU A 201 3.75 -7.83 11.91
N ASN A 202 4.32 -8.38 10.84
CA ASN A 202 5.65 -8.96 10.86
C ASN A 202 6.73 -7.91 11.10
N LEU A 203 6.57 -6.71 10.53
CA LEU A 203 7.47 -5.59 10.78
C LEU A 203 7.42 -5.14 12.24
N VAL A 204 6.21 -4.97 12.80
CA VAL A 204 6.00 -4.67 14.23
C VAL A 204 6.66 -5.72 15.11
N LYS A 205 6.46 -7.00 14.80
CA LYS A 205 7.03 -8.11 15.56
C LYS A 205 8.55 -8.07 15.50
N ASN A 206 9.13 -7.82 14.33
CA ASN A 206 10.57 -7.67 14.17
C ASN A 206 11.13 -6.53 15.02
N ILE A 207 10.54 -5.33 14.94
CA ILE A 207 10.93 -4.17 15.75
C ILE A 207 10.84 -4.48 17.24
N SER A 208 9.72 -5.07 17.67
CA SER A 208 9.51 -5.49 19.05
C SER A 208 10.59 -6.45 19.53
N MET A 209 10.99 -7.43 18.71
CA MET A 209 12.05 -8.39 19.06
C MET A 209 13.41 -7.72 19.15
N LYS A 210 13.75 -6.78 18.25
CA LYS A 210 15.00 -6.02 18.29
C LYS A 210 15.12 -5.24 19.60
N ILE A 211 14.08 -4.50 19.98
CA ILE A 211 14.03 -3.71 21.23
C ILE A 211 14.16 -4.63 22.45
N LYS A 212 13.36 -5.69 22.52
CA LYS A 212 13.38 -6.63 23.66
C LYS A 212 14.73 -7.33 23.80
N LEU A 213 15.36 -7.70 22.69
CA LEU A 213 16.68 -8.33 22.70
C LEU A 213 17.75 -7.39 23.27
N VAL A 214 17.68 -6.09 22.96
CA VAL A 214 18.57 -5.09 23.59
C VAL A 214 18.32 -5.00 25.10
N GLY A 215 17.05 -5.03 25.53
CA GLY A 215 16.70 -5.07 26.96
C GLY A 215 17.29 -6.28 27.69
N LEU A 216 17.13 -7.49 27.13
CA LEU A 216 17.70 -8.72 27.69
C LEU A 216 19.22 -8.70 27.74
N PHE A 217 19.85 -8.17 26.69
CA PHE A 217 21.30 -8.03 26.63
C PHE A 217 21.82 -7.08 27.70
N LYS A 218 21.16 -5.91 27.86
CA LYS A 218 21.48 -4.97 28.94
C LYS A 218 21.31 -5.59 30.33
N GLY A 219 20.27 -6.40 30.52
CA GLY A 219 20.02 -7.13 31.77
C GLY A 219 21.09 -8.19 32.10
N GLY A 220 22.03 -8.46 31.18
CA GLY A 220 23.04 -9.52 31.33
C GLY A 220 22.46 -10.93 31.14
N GLU A 221 21.22 -11.06 30.66
CA GLU A 221 20.56 -12.34 30.44
C GLU A 221 21.10 -13.06 29.20
N VAL A 222 21.69 -12.31 28.26
CA VAL A 222 22.22 -12.82 27.00
C VAL A 222 23.68 -12.44 26.86
N LYS A 223 24.54 -13.41 26.52
CA LYS A 223 25.94 -13.17 26.21
C LYS A 223 26.10 -12.41 24.89
N PHE A 224 27.15 -11.61 24.77
CA PHE A 224 27.42 -10.77 23.60
C PHE A 224 27.39 -11.52 22.27
N GLU A 225 28.02 -12.69 22.16
CA GLU A 225 28.08 -13.44 20.90
C GLU A 225 26.69 -13.92 20.47
N THR A 226 25.84 -14.30 21.43
CA THR A 226 24.47 -14.73 21.17
C THR A 226 23.59 -13.54 20.80
N PHE A 227 23.73 -12.43 21.53
CA PHE A 227 23.06 -11.17 21.23
C PHE A 227 23.38 -10.73 19.80
N ASN A 228 24.66 -10.57 19.47
CA ASN A 228 25.10 -10.06 18.18
C ASN A 228 24.57 -10.93 17.03
N ARG A 229 24.72 -12.25 17.13
CA ARG A 229 24.20 -13.17 16.09
C ARG A 229 22.69 -13.07 15.89
N LEU A 230 21.92 -13.00 16.98
CA LEU A 230 20.46 -12.88 16.90
C LEU A 230 20.04 -11.51 16.38
N PHE A 231 20.73 -10.45 16.83
CA PHE A 231 20.44 -9.08 16.44
C PHE A 231 20.68 -8.87 14.94
N GLU A 232 21.80 -9.34 14.39
CA GLU A 232 22.07 -9.33 12.95
C GLU A 232 21.00 -10.09 12.15
N SER A 233 20.56 -11.25 12.64
CA SER A 233 19.45 -12.00 12.02
C SER A 233 18.12 -11.23 12.03
N TYR A 234 17.86 -10.44 13.08
CA TYR A 234 16.69 -9.58 13.14
C TYR A 234 16.81 -8.35 12.23
N ILE A 235 18.00 -7.77 12.09
CA ILE A 235 18.27 -6.68 11.12
C ILE A 235 17.97 -7.17 9.71
N ALA A 236 18.60 -8.26 9.27
CA ALA A 236 18.41 -8.79 7.92
C ALA A 236 16.94 -9.13 7.61
N ARG A 237 16.20 -9.70 8.57
CA ARG A 237 14.76 -9.93 8.40
C ARG A 237 13.95 -8.64 8.39
N GLY A 238 14.34 -7.65 9.19
CA GLY A 238 13.70 -6.34 9.22
C GLY A 238 13.78 -5.63 7.87
N GLU A 239 14.95 -5.71 7.21
CA GLU A 239 15.15 -5.17 5.86
C GLU A 239 14.20 -5.79 4.83
N LEU A 240 13.95 -7.11 4.90
CA LEU A 240 12.99 -7.77 4.01
C LEU A 240 11.57 -7.22 4.17
N TYR A 241 11.10 -7.06 5.42
CA TYR A 241 9.78 -6.50 5.68
C TYR A 241 9.68 -5.02 5.31
N MET A 242 10.73 -4.24 5.54
CA MET A 242 10.81 -2.84 5.12
C MET A 242 10.77 -2.69 3.60
N ASN A 243 11.53 -3.50 2.88
CA ASN A 243 11.53 -3.50 1.43
C ASN A 243 10.16 -3.88 0.88
N SER A 244 9.51 -4.90 1.45
CA SER A 244 8.15 -5.28 1.07
C SER A 244 7.13 -4.16 1.31
N ARG A 245 7.18 -3.50 2.49
CA ARG A 245 6.34 -2.33 2.81
C ARG A 245 6.57 -1.19 1.82
N ASN A 246 7.84 -0.88 1.52
CA ASN A 246 8.19 0.21 0.60
C ASN A 246 7.73 -0.08 -0.83
N GLU A 247 7.87 -1.33 -1.28
CA GLU A 247 7.35 -1.76 -2.59
C GLU A 247 5.83 -1.67 -2.66
N MET A 248 5.11 -2.06 -1.60
CA MET A 248 3.66 -1.86 -1.51
C MET A 248 3.30 -0.37 -1.57
N MET A 249 3.97 0.47 -0.79
CA MET A 249 3.72 1.93 -0.81
C MET A 249 3.94 2.53 -2.19
N GLU A 250 5.00 2.12 -2.90
CA GLU A 250 5.29 2.67 -4.22
C GLU A 250 4.22 2.26 -5.25
N ARG A 251 3.75 1.01 -5.19
CA ARG A 251 2.62 0.57 -6.03
C ARG A 251 1.35 1.36 -5.74
N VAL A 252 1.02 1.55 -4.45
CA VAL A 252 -0.17 2.30 -4.05
C VAL A 252 -0.08 3.78 -4.48
N ARG A 253 1.12 4.39 -4.42
CA ARG A 253 1.36 5.75 -4.91
C ARG A 253 1.18 5.88 -6.42
N TYR A 254 1.69 4.91 -7.17
CA TYR A 254 1.51 4.87 -8.62
C TYR A 254 0.02 4.77 -8.99
N ASP A 255 -0.71 3.87 -8.33
CA ASP A 255 -2.16 3.73 -8.51
C ASP A 255 -2.88 5.03 -8.14
N LEU A 256 -2.51 5.67 -7.02
CA LEU A 256 -3.10 6.91 -6.55
C LEU A 256 -2.95 8.03 -7.58
N ASP A 257 -1.74 8.26 -8.10
CA ASP A 257 -1.50 9.29 -9.13
C ASP A 257 -2.34 9.03 -10.39
N SER A 258 -2.44 7.77 -10.82
CA SER A 258 -3.30 7.41 -11.95
C SER A 258 -4.78 7.69 -11.68
N ARG A 259 -5.26 7.46 -10.45
CA ARG A 259 -6.66 7.69 -10.07
C ARG A 259 -6.96 9.16 -9.87
N GLU A 260 -6.05 9.93 -9.30
CA GLU A 260 -6.19 11.38 -9.15
C GLU A 260 -6.24 12.08 -10.52
N LYS A 261 -5.46 11.60 -11.51
CA LYS A 261 -5.55 12.08 -12.90
C LYS A 261 -6.92 11.78 -13.50
N ALA A 262 -7.41 10.55 -13.39
CA ALA A 262 -8.73 10.17 -13.91
C ALA A 262 -9.87 10.97 -13.23
N LEU A 263 -9.78 11.19 -11.91
CA LEU A 263 -10.70 12.05 -11.17
C LEU A 263 -10.72 13.47 -11.72
N ASN A 264 -9.54 14.04 -11.95
CA ASN A 264 -9.42 15.40 -12.48
C ASN A 264 -9.95 15.49 -13.91
N GLU A 265 -9.67 14.51 -14.76
CA GLU A 265 -10.20 14.43 -16.14
C GLU A 265 -11.74 14.35 -16.14
N ALA A 266 -12.34 13.53 -15.27
CA ALA A 266 -13.79 13.44 -15.14
C ALA A 266 -14.42 14.76 -14.65
N LYS A 267 -13.80 15.44 -13.68
CA LYS A 267 -14.21 16.77 -13.20
C LYS A 267 -14.16 17.81 -14.31
N ILE A 268 -13.05 17.88 -15.05
CA ILE A 268 -12.90 18.77 -16.21
C ILE A 268 -13.96 18.46 -17.27
N GLY A 269 -14.20 17.19 -17.59
CA GLY A 269 -15.21 16.78 -18.57
C GLY A 269 -16.63 17.21 -18.19
N LEU A 270 -16.99 17.10 -16.90
CA LEU A 270 -18.28 17.59 -16.39
C LEU A 270 -18.37 19.12 -16.45
N GLU A 271 -17.30 19.83 -16.10
CA GLU A 271 -17.24 21.29 -16.19
C GLU A 271 -17.37 21.79 -17.63
N GLU A 272 -16.65 21.17 -18.58
CA GLU A 272 -16.76 21.47 -20.00
C GLU A 272 -18.20 21.24 -20.49
N LEU A 273 -18.82 20.11 -20.13
CA LEU A 273 -20.21 19.81 -20.48
C LEU A 273 -21.19 20.87 -19.95
N LYS A 274 -20.98 21.36 -18.71
CA LYS A 274 -21.77 22.46 -18.12
C LYS A 274 -21.58 23.77 -18.90
N ILE A 275 -20.35 24.11 -19.29
CA ILE A 275 -20.06 25.31 -20.08
C ILE A 275 -20.72 25.20 -21.46
N ARG A 276 -20.57 24.07 -22.15
CA ARG A 276 -21.15 23.85 -23.49
C ARG A 276 -22.68 23.94 -23.49
N ARG A 277 -23.33 23.44 -22.44
CA ARG A 277 -24.77 23.66 -22.21
C ARG A 277 -25.08 25.15 -22.07
N SER A 278 -24.30 25.89 -21.28
CA SER A 278 -24.58 27.33 -21.02
C SER A 278 -24.49 28.22 -22.26
N ILE A 279 -23.63 27.88 -23.22
CA ILE A 279 -23.49 28.60 -24.50
C ILE A 279 -24.44 28.08 -25.59
N GLY A 280 -25.25 27.07 -25.30
CA GLY A 280 -26.20 26.47 -26.24
C GLY A 280 -25.58 25.52 -27.28
N ASP A 281 -24.33 25.08 -27.09
CA ASP A 281 -23.66 24.10 -27.95
C ASP A 281 -24.13 22.66 -27.66
N VAL A 282 -24.62 22.40 -26.45
CA VAL A 282 -25.19 21.11 -26.03
C VAL A 282 -26.63 21.33 -25.56
N SER A 283 -27.54 20.46 -26.01
CA SER A 283 -28.96 20.48 -25.61
C SER A 283 -29.16 20.06 -24.14
N GLU A 284 -30.30 20.42 -23.57
CA GLU A 284 -30.67 20.01 -22.21
C GLU A 284 -30.75 18.48 -22.09
N GLU A 285 -31.36 17.83 -23.08
CA GLU A 285 -31.53 16.38 -23.10
C GLU A 285 -30.18 15.64 -23.17
N GLU A 286 -29.25 16.14 -23.99
CA GLU A 286 -27.90 15.57 -24.09
C GLU A 286 -27.10 15.78 -22.79
N PHE A 287 -27.23 16.95 -22.16
CA PHE A 287 -26.62 17.21 -20.86
C PHE A 287 -27.14 16.22 -19.81
N MET A 288 -28.47 16.09 -19.69
CA MET A 288 -29.11 15.19 -18.72
C MET A 288 -28.77 13.72 -18.96
N ALA A 289 -28.47 13.34 -20.21
CA ALA A 289 -28.01 11.99 -20.52
C ALA A 289 -26.54 11.74 -20.13
N LYS A 290 -25.66 12.74 -20.24
CA LYS A 290 -24.21 12.58 -20.05
C LYS A 290 -23.72 12.94 -18.65
N SER A 291 -24.30 13.96 -18.00
CA SER A 291 -23.84 14.43 -16.70
C SER A 291 -23.86 13.35 -15.61
N PRO A 292 -24.86 12.44 -15.53
CA PRO A 292 -24.86 11.41 -14.50
C PRO A 292 -23.70 10.42 -14.64
N GLY A 293 -23.21 10.20 -15.87
CA GLY A 293 -22.04 9.36 -16.11
C GLY A 293 -20.78 9.96 -15.50
N PHE A 294 -20.52 11.25 -15.75
CA PHE A 294 -19.40 11.96 -15.12
C PHE A 294 -19.54 12.04 -13.59
N GLU A 295 -20.74 12.30 -13.07
CA GLU A 295 -20.97 12.35 -11.62
C GLU A 295 -20.70 10.99 -10.96
N TRP A 296 -21.09 9.89 -11.61
CA TRP A 296 -20.77 8.55 -11.16
C TRP A 296 -19.26 8.26 -11.20
N ASP A 297 -18.59 8.58 -12.31
CA ASP A 297 -17.13 8.41 -12.44
C ASP A 297 -16.38 9.22 -11.36
N ILE A 298 -16.79 10.47 -11.12
CA ILE A 298 -16.21 11.33 -10.07
C ILE A 298 -16.36 10.66 -8.70
N GLY A 299 -17.56 10.22 -8.33
CA GLY A 299 -17.78 9.57 -7.04
C GLY A 299 -16.93 8.30 -6.88
N GLN A 300 -16.87 7.45 -7.91
CA GLN A 300 -16.03 6.25 -7.89
C GLN A 300 -14.54 6.57 -7.75
N TYR A 301 -14.03 7.58 -8.46
CA TYR A 301 -12.63 7.95 -8.36
C TYR A 301 -12.31 8.63 -7.03
N GLU A 302 -13.23 9.40 -6.43
CA GLU A 302 -13.07 9.95 -5.08
C GLU A 302 -12.95 8.84 -4.04
N ASP A 303 -13.86 7.86 -4.06
CA ASP A 303 -13.80 6.69 -3.18
C ASP A 303 -12.49 5.91 -3.34
N ASP A 304 -12.03 5.71 -4.58
CA ASP A 304 -10.77 5.04 -4.88
C ASP A 304 -9.56 5.82 -4.36
N VAL A 305 -9.54 7.14 -4.55
CA VAL A 305 -8.48 8.04 -4.07
C VAL A 305 -8.41 8.03 -2.55
N ASP A 306 -9.55 8.14 -1.88
CA ASP A 306 -9.63 8.14 -0.42
C ASP A 306 -9.19 6.79 0.16
N ARG A 307 -9.64 5.68 -0.44
CA ARG A 307 -9.19 4.33 -0.06
C ARG A 307 -7.68 4.17 -0.22
N LYS A 308 -7.09 4.65 -1.31
CA LYS A 308 -5.63 4.57 -1.56
C LYS A 308 -4.84 5.47 -0.61
N LYS A 309 -5.35 6.66 -0.28
CA LYS A 309 -4.76 7.54 0.74
C LYS A 309 -4.78 6.90 2.12
N ALA A 310 -5.88 6.26 2.49
CA ALA A 310 -5.98 5.51 3.75
C ALA A 310 -4.99 4.33 3.78
N GLU A 311 -4.82 3.60 2.67
CA GLU A 311 -3.83 2.52 2.55
C GLU A 311 -2.39 3.01 2.74
N ILE A 312 -2.03 4.14 2.13
CA ILE A 312 -0.72 4.80 2.38
C ILE A 312 -0.60 5.19 3.85
N GLY A 313 -1.65 5.77 4.44
CA GLY A 313 -1.68 6.13 5.85
C GLY A 313 -1.40 4.94 6.77
N TYR A 314 -2.02 3.79 6.49
CA TYR A 314 -1.80 2.55 7.22
C TYR A 314 -0.35 2.05 7.07
N LEU A 315 0.19 2.02 5.84
CA LEU A 315 1.56 1.58 5.56
C LEU A 315 2.63 2.49 6.19
N VAL A 316 2.36 3.80 6.31
CA VAL A 316 3.28 4.76 6.95
C VAL A 316 3.20 4.65 8.48
N ASN A 317 2.01 4.50 9.04
CA ASN A 317 1.81 4.54 10.48
C ASN A 317 1.77 3.15 11.10
N ILE A 318 2.96 2.65 11.47
CA ILE A 318 3.08 1.34 12.10
C ILE A 318 2.35 1.23 13.45
N THR A 319 2.11 2.36 14.13
CA THR A 319 1.46 2.36 15.45
C THR A 319 0.00 1.96 15.38
N GLN A 320 -0.66 2.09 14.22
CA GLN A 320 -2.04 1.61 14.03
C GLN A 320 -2.17 0.09 14.20
N VAL A 321 -1.08 -0.65 14.03
CA VAL A 321 -1.03 -2.11 14.16
C VAL A 321 -0.68 -2.54 15.58
N ILE A 322 -0.22 -1.61 16.42
CA ILE A 322 0.23 -1.87 17.79
C ILE A 322 -0.79 -1.32 18.78
N PRO A 323 -1.26 -2.10 19.77
CA PRO A 323 -2.05 -1.55 20.85
C PRO A 323 -1.29 -0.43 21.58
N GLU A 324 -1.94 0.71 21.84
CA GLU A 324 -1.30 1.92 22.40
C GLU A 324 -0.44 1.65 23.65
N GLY A 325 -0.93 0.81 24.57
CA GLY A 325 -0.17 0.44 25.77
C GLY A 325 1.16 -0.25 25.48
N LYS A 326 1.21 -1.04 24.40
CA LYS A 326 2.44 -1.72 23.96
C LYS A 326 3.39 -0.78 23.22
N VAL A 327 2.88 0.25 22.55
CA VAL A 327 3.73 1.29 21.93
C VAL A 327 4.53 2.00 23.02
N MET A 328 3.87 2.46 24.09
CA MET A 328 4.54 3.14 25.21
C MET A 328 5.60 2.24 25.88
N GLU A 329 5.29 0.96 26.08
CA GLU A 329 6.25 -0.03 26.61
C GLU A 329 7.50 -0.13 25.71
N LEU A 330 7.31 -0.27 24.40
CA LEU A 330 8.42 -0.41 23.45
C LEU A 330 9.25 0.87 23.33
N VAL A 331 8.60 2.04 23.33
CA VAL A 331 9.29 3.35 23.35
C VAL A 331 10.16 3.46 24.60
N GLY A 332 9.60 3.18 25.78
CA GLY A 332 10.36 3.23 27.04
C GLY A 332 11.55 2.26 27.04
N MET A 333 11.36 1.03 26.54
CA MET A 333 12.46 0.07 26.41
C MET A 333 13.55 0.53 25.43
N ALA A 334 13.17 1.17 24.32
CA ALA A 334 14.12 1.66 23.33
C ALA A 334 14.93 2.86 23.85
N GLU A 335 14.29 3.82 24.50
CA GLU A 335 14.95 4.98 25.13
C GLU A 335 15.90 4.54 26.25
N ASP A 336 15.45 3.63 27.12
CA ASP A 336 16.25 3.06 28.20
C ASP A 336 17.43 2.22 27.66
N GLY A 337 17.23 1.54 26.53
CA GLY A 337 18.30 0.89 25.77
C GLY A 337 19.35 1.88 25.29
N LEU A 338 18.91 2.96 24.60
CA LEU A 338 19.78 4.02 24.10
C LEU A 338 20.62 4.67 25.19
N GLY A 339 19.99 5.02 26.32
CA GLY A 339 20.65 5.65 27.47
C GLY A 339 21.73 4.77 28.11
N SER A 340 21.68 3.46 27.90
CA SER A 340 22.61 2.50 28.51
C SER A 340 23.77 2.10 27.59
N LEU A 341 23.72 2.42 26.29
CA LEU A 341 24.73 1.98 25.32
C LEU A 341 26.13 2.51 25.62
N GLU A 342 26.26 3.75 26.06
CA GLU A 342 27.57 4.36 26.34
C GLU A 342 28.29 3.63 27.48
N GLY A 343 27.58 3.33 28.58
CA GLY A 343 28.15 2.57 29.69
C GLY A 343 28.54 1.13 29.31
N LEU A 344 27.82 0.50 28.37
CA LEU A 344 28.19 -0.83 27.85
C LEU A 344 29.47 -0.80 27.00
N VAL A 345 29.70 0.30 26.27
CA VAL A 345 30.95 0.51 25.53
C VAL A 345 32.11 0.80 26.49
N GLU A 346 31.91 1.68 27.47
CA GLU A 346 32.94 2.03 28.46
C GLU A 346 33.39 0.83 29.31
N SER A 347 32.45 -0.07 29.62
CA SER A 347 32.73 -1.31 30.34
C SER A 347 33.35 -2.43 29.47
N GLY A 348 33.47 -2.21 28.16
CA GLY A 348 34.02 -3.17 27.21
C GLY A 348 33.14 -4.40 26.95
N VAL A 349 31.85 -4.32 27.31
CA VAL A 349 30.88 -5.41 27.08
C VAL A 349 30.48 -5.48 25.61
N ILE A 350 30.46 -4.33 24.91
CA ILE A 350 30.26 -4.22 23.47
C ILE A 350 31.32 -3.35 22.82
N ASP A 351 31.62 -3.65 21.57
CA ASP A 351 32.41 -2.76 20.73
C ASP A 351 31.59 -1.54 20.26
N SER A 352 32.30 -0.48 19.88
CA SER A 352 31.69 0.78 19.44
C SER A 352 30.93 0.66 18.12
N GLU A 353 31.28 -0.31 17.27
CA GLU A 353 30.63 -0.54 15.98
C GLU A 353 29.23 -1.13 16.19
N VAL A 354 29.13 -2.21 16.98
CA VAL A 354 27.87 -2.83 17.40
C VAL A 354 27.02 -1.85 18.16
N ALA A 355 27.60 -1.07 19.08
CA ALA A 355 26.86 -0.03 19.79
C ALA A 355 26.24 1.02 18.84
N SER A 356 26.99 1.43 17.81
CA SER A 356 26.50 2.37 16.80
C SER A 356 25.38 1.76 15.95
N ARG A 357 25.49 0.47 15.58
CA ARG A 357 24.41 -0.25 14.89
C ARG A 357 23.16 -0.37 15.74
N VAL A 358 23.29 -0.77 17.02
CA VAL A 358 22.15 -0.87 17.94
C VAL A 358 21.49 0.48 18.11
N ARG A 359 22.26 1.57 18.29
CA ARG A 359 21.75 2.94 18.36
C ARG A 359 20.91 3.28 17.13
N ALA A 360 21.46 3.08 15.93
CA ALA A 360 20.75 3.37 14.69
C ALA A 360 19.41 2.61 14.59
N VAL A 361 19.39 1.33 14.98
CA VAL A 361 18.17 0.51 14.97
C VAL A 361 17.13 0.99 16.00
N LEU A 362 17.56 1.44 17.18
CA LEU A 362 16.65 1.96 18.21
C LEU A 362 16.10 3.33 17.82
N ASP A 363 16.93 4.21 17.28
CA ASP A 363 16.50 5.51 16.74
C ASP A 363 15.50 5.32 15.59
N GLU A 364 15.77 4.37 14.70
CA GLU A 364 14.85 4.01 13.62
C GLU A 364 13.51 3.51 14.19
N ALA A 365 13.53 2.62 15.18
CA ALA A 365 12.33 2.11 15.83
C ALA A 365 11.53 3.23 16.53
N LEU A 366 12.20 4.15 17.23
CA LEU A 366 11.58 5.32 17.84
C LEU A 366 10.98 6.25 16.80
N SER A 367 11.65 6.44 15.65
CA SER A 367 11.10 7.26 14.57
C SER A 367 9.77 6.70 14.05
N PHE A 368 9.63 5.36 13.95
CA PHE A 368 8.36 4.76 13.54
C PHE A 368 7.26 4.88 14.60
N MET A 369 7.61 4.91 15.88
CA MET A 369 6.65 4.95 16.98
C MET A 369 6.32 6.37 17.47
N GLY A 370 7.20 7.33 17.22
CA GLY A 370 7.08 8.73 17.68
C GLY A 370 6.55 9.71 16.63
N SER A 371 6.35 9.27 15.38
CA SER A 371 5.81 10.10 14.29
C SER A 371 4.27 10.16 14.25
N GLY A 372 3.61 10.04 15.41
CA GLY A 372 2.15 10.02 15.54
C GLY A 372 1.55 11.39 15.78
#